data_AF-A0A9P4QKC3-F1
#
_entry.id   AF-A0A9P4QKC3-F1
#
_cell.length_a   1.000
_cell.length_b   1.000
_cell.length_c   1.000
_cell.angle_alpha   90.00
_cell.angle_beta   90.00
_cell.angle_gamma   90.00
#
_symmetry.space_group_name_H-M   'P 1'
#
loop_
_entity.id
_entity.type
_entity.pdbx_description
1 polymer ?
#
loop_
_entity_poly.entity_id
_entity_poly.type
_entity_poly.pdbx_seq_one_letter_code
_entity_poly.pdbx_strand_id
1 'polypeptide(L)'
;MQTEQKKPFRFLDLPAELRDMIYDHLLEDPYFPLPPTCGKQHQHSTLPSLGWVLPGRRLSAARAGATGPRRCNWMLLANRQCYREFMDLVCMKSTIHLTVSPANYKSQEAGDETEKKLWKVDPEVLRKVKKCDIKLITTSAMLGVSDPRKMSPGEWALSSQVRSELSDVNNVEELNLHVQALGDPLWNPLWVWYHASQSFKTMGSPRPTSPSTSSEYKGRLGPTLHRITFSLDIWSPGENYLERDAEGHWQWYCMKGHCIAPDGAGVLPVREFCARLYMECRVCSPESDVEADAAR
;
A
#
# COMPACT_ATOMS: atom_id res chain seq x y z
N MET A 1 -54.80 4.13 9.53
CA MET A 1 -53.45 3.71 9.99
C MET A 1 -52.44 4.67 9.40
N GLN A 2 -51.92 5.60 10.21
CA GLN A 2 -50.91 6.55 9.76
C GLN A 2 -49.58 5.80 9.60
N THR A 3 -49.17 5.60 8.35
CA THR A 3 -47.79 5.26 8.00
C THR A 3 -46.93 6.50 8.21
N GLU A 4 -46.53 6.74 9.45
CA GLU A 4 -45.47 7.72 9.74
C GLU A 4 -44.25 7.37 8.88
N GLN A 5 -43.85 8.30 8.00
CA GLN A 5 -42.58 8.27 7.31
C GLN A 5 -41.47 8.41 8.36
N LYS A 6 -41.10 7.31 9.01
CA LYS A 6 -39.95 7.25 9.91
C LYS A 6 -38.69 7.53 9.09
N LYS A 7 -38.21 8.78 9.16
CA LYS A 7 -36.95 9.20 8.59
C LYS A 7 -35.86 8.31 9.19
N PRO A 8 -35.03 7.63 8.39
CA PRO A 8 -33.97 6.78 8.93
C PRO A 8 -33.02 7.64 9.77
N PHE A 9 -32.85 7.23 11.03
CA PHE A 9 -31.99 7.90 11.99
C PHE A 9 -30.53 7.55 11.68
N ARG A 10 -29.63 8.54 11.58
CA ARG A 10 -28.22 8.30 11.24
C ARG A 10 -27.48 7.79 12.47
N PHE A 11 -26.74 6.70 12.31
CA PHE A 11 -26.01 6.10 13.42
C PHE A 11 -24.94 7.07 13.96
N LEU A 12 -24.34 7.88 13.09
CA LEU A 12 -23.43 8.97 13.47
C LEU A 12 -24.06 10.10 14.31
N ASP A 13 -25.38 10.26 14.27
CA ASP A 13 -26.08 11.26 15.09
C ASP A 13 -26.25 10.78 16.54
N LEU A 14 -25.84 9.54 16.86
CA LEU A 14 -25.80 9.04 18.23
C LEU A 14 -24.65 9.67 19.02
N PRO A 15 -24.88 9.94 20.32
CA PRO A 15 -23.81 10.17 21.29
C PRO A 15 -22.70 9.12 21.17
N ALA A 16 -21.45 9.55 21.35
CA ALA A 16 -20.28 8.70 21.16
C ALA A 16 -20.34 7.45 22.05
N GLU A 17 -20.86 7.58 23.26
CA GLU A 17 -21.00 6.52 24.25
C GLU A 17 -21.90 5.39 23.75
N LEU A 18 -23.00 5.73 23.07
CA LEU A 18 -23.93 4.75 22.51
C LEU A 18 -23.36 4.09 21.25
N ARG A 19 -22.58 4.82 20.46
CA ARG A 19 -21.87 4.24 19.30
C ARG A 19 -20.83 3.24 19.75
N ASP A 20 -20.03 3.59 20.74
CA ASP A 20 -19.00 2.73 21.31
C ASP A 20 -19.61 1.46 21.91
N MET A 21 -20.71 1.59 22.68
CA MET A 21 -21.46 0.42 23.16
C MET A 21 -21.95 -0.49 22.03
N ILE A 22 -22.47 0.09 20.94
CA ILE A 22 -22.98 -0.69 19.81
C ILE A 22 -21.82 -1.37 19.07
N TYR A 23 -20.68 -0.71 18.93
CA TYR A 23 -19.48 -1.32 18.37
C TYR A 23 -18.95 -2.44 19.27
N ASP A 24 -18.87 -2.25 20.59
CA ASP A 24 -18.45 -3.28 21.54
C ASP A 24 -19.34 -4.52 21.53
N HIS A 25 -20.64 -4.36 21.22
CA HIS A 25 -21.59 -5.48 21.17
C HIS A 25 -21.71 -6.13 19.78
N LEU A 26 -21.38 -5.42 18.70
CA LEU A 26 -21.56 -5.89 17.32
C LEU A 26 -20.26 -6.23 16.59
N LEU A 27 -19.11 -5.70 17.02
CA LEU A 27 -17.79 -6.01 16.49
C LEU A 27 -17.12 -7.04 17.39
N GLU A 28 -16.56 -8.08 16.79
CA GLU A 28 -15.61 -8.97 17.49
C GLU A 28 -14.22 -8.35 17.48
N ASP A 29 -13.46 -8.61 18.55
CA ASP A 29 -12.02 -8.36 18.54
C ASP A 29 -11.38 -9.15 17.37
N PRO A 30 -10.45 -8.55 16.61
CA PRO A 30 -9.78 -9.24 15.53
C PRO A 30 -9.11 -10.51 16.06
N TYR A 31 -9.62 -11.66 15.63
CA TYR A 31 -9.01 -12.95 15.92
C TYR A 31 -7.70 -13.05 15.13
N PHE A 32 -6.59 -12.74 15.79
CA PHE A 32 -5.27 -13.13 15.30
C PHE A 32 -5.11 -14.63 15.58
N PRO A 33 -5.05 -15.51 14.57
CA PRO A 33 -4.71 -16.89 14.83
C PRO A 33 -3.34 -16.91 15.51
N LEU A 34 -3.26 -17.56 16.67
CA LEU A 34 -1.98 -17.83 17.31
C LEU A 34 -1.09 -18.52 16.26
N PRO A 35 0.19 -18.11 16.13
CA PRO A 35 1.10 -18.75 15.20
C PRO A 35 1.08 -20.27 15.43
N PRO A 36 1.06 -21.09 14.37
CA PRO A 36 0.92 -22.53 14.51
C PRO A 36 1.99 -23.03 15.47
N THR A 37 1.54 -23.58 16.62
CA THR A 37 2.43 -24.26 17.55
C THR A 37 3.03 -25.43 16.79
N CYS A 38 4.30 -25.31 16.44
CA CYS A 38 5.05 -26.35 15.76
C CYS A 38 4.97 -27.63 16.60
N GLY A 39 4.23 -28.61 16.10
CA GLY A 39 4.10 -29.91 16.73
C GLY A 39 5.39 -30.70 16.55
N LYS A 40 6.27 -30.66 17.56
CA LYS A 40 6.88 -31.81 18.25
C LYS A 40 8.21 -31.41 18.92
N GLN A 41 8.18 -31.49 20.25
CA GLN A 41 9.23 -31.99 21.14
C GLN A 41 10.63 -31.35 21.04
N HIS A 42 10.98 -30.52 22.03
CA HIS A 42 11.78 -31.00 23.16
C HIS A 42 11.53 -30.14 24.40
N GLN A 43 11.40 -30.85 25.53
CA GLN A 43 11.21 -30.32 26.86
C GLN A 43 12.48 -29.62 27.37
N HIS A 44 12.29 -28.84 28.44
CA HIS A 44 13.28 -28.11 29.25
C HIS A 44 13.64 -26.69 28.78
N SER A 45 12.83 -25.72 29.19
CA SER A 45 13.27 -24.81 30.27
C SER A 45 12.13 -23.91 30.72
N THR A 46 11.87 -23.99 32.01
CA THR A 46 11.14 -23.03 32.83
C THR A 46 11.83 -21.66 32.80
N LEU A 47 11.10 -20.59 32.45
CA LEU A 47 10.98 -19.34 33.23
C LEU A 47 9.95 -18.39 32.56
N PRO A 48 9.17 -17.63 33.36
CA PRO A 48 8.03 -16.85 32.89
C PRO A 48 8.34 -15.36 32.67
N SER A 49 7.45 -14.69 31.92
CA SER A 49 7.15 -13.25 31.98
C SER A 49 8.21 -12.26 31.47
N LEU A 50 7.81 -11.46 30.47
CA LEU A 50 8.03 -10.01 30.44
C LEU A 50 6.98 -9.34 29.54
N GLY A 51 5.71 -9.42 29.95
CA GLY A 51 4.60 -8.67 29.37
C GLY A 51 4.28 -7.44 30.21
N TRP A 52 5.21 -6.50 30.36
CA TRP A 52 4.99 -5.26 31.12
C TRP A 52 5.89 -4.12 30.62
N VAL A 53 5.63 -3.56 29.43
CA VAL A 53 5.87 -2.12 29.17
C VAL A 53 4.88 -1.64 28.11
N LEU A 54 3.70 -1.18 28.55
CA LEU A 54 2.95 -0.05 27.99
C LEU A 54 1.67 0.12 28.84
N PRO A 55 1.58 1.16 29.68
CA PRO A 55 0.39 1.45 30.48
C PRO A 55 -0.59 2.29 29.66
N GLY A 56 -1.88 1.93 29.70
CA GLY A 56 -2.95 2.86 29.34
C GLY A 56 -3.96 2.40 28.28
N ARG A 57 -4.65 1.27 28.52
CA ARG A 57 -6.09 1.10 28.20
C ARG A 57 -6.55 -0.26 28.70
N ARG A 58 -6.78 -0.37 30.00
CA ARG A 58 -7.64 -1.42 30.56
C ARG A 58 -8.99 -0.79 30.86
N LEU A 59 -9.96 -1.01 29.98
CA LEU A 59 -11.37 -1.01 30.36
C LEU A 59 -11.99 -2.30 29.80
N SER A 60 -12.43 -3.15 30.74
CA SER A 60 -13.43 -4.21 30.58
C SER A 60 -13.10 -5.49 29.80
N ALA A 61 -11.97 -6.14 30.11
CA ALA A 61 -11.88 -7.60 30.00
C ALA A 61 -12.42 -8.26 31.29
N ALA A 62 -13.73 -8.12 31.53
CA ALA A 62 -14.42 -8.75 32.66
C ALA A 62 -15.75 -9.35 32.20
N ARG A 63 -15.68 -10.35 31.32
CA ARG A 63 -16.69 -11.40 31.12
C ARG A 63 -16.11 -12.56 30.29
N ALA A 64 -14.97 -13.09 30.77
CA ALA A 64 -14.48 -14.40 30.34
C ALA A 64 -15.29 -15.47 31.08
N GLY A 65 -16.36 -15.95 30.44
CA GLY A 65 -17.27 -16.92 31.03
C GLY A 65 -18.37 -17.40 30.09
N ALA A 66 -18.06 -17.61 28.80
CA ALA A 66 -18.94 -18.34 27.89
C ALA A 66 -18.10 -19.05 26.82
N THR A 67 -17.87 -20.33 27.04
CA THR A 67 -17.24 -21.29 26.13
C THR A 67 -18.18 -21.62 24.98
N GLY A 68 -17.89 -21.06 23.79
CA GLY A 68 -18.52 -21.39 22.52
C GLY A 68 -17.88 -20.56 21.40
N PRO A 69 -17.81 -21.05 20.15
CA PRO A 69 -17.18 -20.31 19.06
C PRO A 69 -18.07 -19.13 18.71
N ARG A 70 -17.70 -17.92 19.15
CA ARG A 70 -18.35 -16.72 18.63
C ARG A 70 -17.95 -16.58 17.16
N ARG A 71 -18.95 -16.73 16.31
CA ARG A 71 -18.94 -16.51 14.88
C ARG A 71 -19.96 -15.39 14.64
N CYS A 72 -19.49 -14.26 14.13
CA CYS A 72 -20.01 -13.52 12.98
C CYS A 72 -19.97 -12.00 13.18
N ASN A 73 -19.62 -11.28 12.12
CA ASN A 73 -19.84 -9.85 11.92
C ASN A 73 -21.36 -9.56 11.82
N TRP A 74 -22.06 -9.40 12.95
CA TRP A 74 -23.51 -9.14 12.98
C TRP A 74 -23.90 -7.72 12.56
N MET A 75 -22.94 -6.83 12.29
CA MET A 75 -23.24 -5.49 11.79
C MET A 75 -23.94 -5.52 10.43
N LEU A 76 -23.64 -6.54 9.60
CA LEU A 76 -24.37 -6.85 8.36
C LEU A 76 -25.84 -7.24 8.61
N LEU A 77 -26.12 -7.84 9.77
CA LEU A 77 -27.42 -8.43 10.13
C LEU A 77 -28.30 -7.48 10.96
N ALA A 78 -27.72 -6.54 11.71
CA ALA A 78 -28.45 -5.63 12.58
C ALA A 78 -29.11 -4.47 11.82
N ASN A 79 -28.39 -3.84 10.87
CA ASN A 79 -28.94 -2.73 10.07
C ASN A 79 -28.05 -2.41 8.85
N ARG A 80 -28.62 -2.47 7.63
CA ARG A 80 -27.94 -2.07 6.37
C ARG A 80 -27.40 -0.63 6.38
N GLN A 81 -27.98 0.25 7.19
CA GLN A 81 -27.52 1.62 7.34
C GLN A 81 -26.28 1.68 8.24
N CYS A 82 -26.30 1.04 9.41
CA CYS A 82 -25.13 0.99 10.31
C CYS A 82 -23.92 0.35 9.62
N TYR A 83 -24.12 -0.71 8.86
CA TYR A 83 -23.05 -1.32 8.05
C TYR A 83 -22.47 -0.33 7.03
N ARG A 84 -23.32 0.43 6.31
CA ARG A 84 -22.85 1.45 5.36
C ARG A 84 -22.05 2.55 6.05
N GLU A 85 -22.58 3.09 7.16
CA GLU A 85 -21.90 4.14 7.92
C GLU A 85 -20.57 3.65 8.53
N PHE A 86 -20.52 2.41 9.00
CA PHE A 86 -19.28 1.79 9.45
C PHE A 86 -18.26 1.62 8.32
N MET A 87 -18.67 1.08 7.16
CA MET A 87 -17.78 0.93 6.02
C MET A 87 -17.28 2.29 5.52
N ASP A 88 -18.11 3.33 5.56
CA ASP A 88 -17.69 4.71 5.25
C ASP A 88 -16.60 5.19 6.22
N LEU A 89 -16.79 4.98 7.52
CA LEU A 89 -15.78 5.30 8.53
C LEU A 89 -14.49 4.53 8.33
N VAL A 90 -14.57 3.23 8.04
CA VAL A 90 -13.40 2.39 7.76
C VAL A 90 -12.67 2.93 6.53
N CYS A 91 -13.35 3.22 5.43
CA CYS A 91 -12.71 3.76 4.22
C CYS A 91 -12.07 5.14 4.44
N MET A 92 -12.67 5.96 5.30
CA MET A 92 -12.17 7.31 5.63
C MET A 92 -11.00 7.31 6.61
N LYS A 93 -10.96 6.37 7.56
CA LYS A 93 -10.00 6.39 8.68
C LYS A 93 -8.92 5.32 8.59
N SER A 94 -9.16 4.23 7.87
CA SER A 94 -8.18 3.16 7.71
C SER A 94 -7.28 3.38 6.48
N THR A 95 -6.07 2.82 6.57
CA THR A 95 -5.21 2.63 5.40
C THR A 95 -5.57 1.30 4.76
N ILE A 96 -5.96 1.33 3.48
CA ILE A 96 -6.25 0.10 2.73
C ILE A 96 -4.96 -0.44 2.15
N HIS A 97 -4.67 -1.71 2.42
CA HIS A 97 -3.49 -2.39 1.89
C HIS A 97 -3.88 -3.27 0.69
N LEU A 98 -3.40 -2.91 -0.49
CA LEU A 98 -3.61 -3.66 -1.73
C LEU A 98 -2.34 -4.41 -2.10
N THR A 99 -2.40 -5.74 -2.20
CA THR A 99 -1.22 -6.55 -2.53
C THR A 99 -1.34 -7.16 -3.91
N VAL A 100 -0.26 -7.08 -4.70
CA VAL A 100 -0.06 -7.86 -5.92
C VAL A 100 1.12 -8.79 -5.68
N SER A 101 0.97 -10.04 -6.07
CA SER A 101 1.93 -11.12 -5.85
C SER A 101 1.85 -12.12 -7.01
N PRO A 102 2.80 -13.05 -7.14
CA PRO A 102 2.70 -14.11 -8.13
C PRO A 102 1.46 -14.99 -7.97
N ALA A 103 0.85 -15.02 -6.78
CA ALA A 103 -0.32 -15.86 -6.49
C ALA A 103 -1.63 -15.29 -7.06
N ASN A 104 -1.76 -13.97 -7.18
CA ASN A 104 -2.95 -13.30 -7.73
C ASN A 104 -2.73 -12.66 -9.10
N TYR A 105 -1.47 -12.46 -9.51
CA TYR A 105 -1.14 -12.02 -10.86
C TYR A 105 -1.07 -13.21 -11.82
N LYS A 106 -1.83 -13.15 -12.91
CA LYS A 106 -1.72 -14.08 -14.03
C LYS A 106 -1.35 -13.28 -15.26
N SER A 107 -0.16 -13.54 -15.82
CA SER A 107 0.27 -12.91 -17.07
C SER A 107 -0.78 -13.14 -18.16
N GLN A 108 -0.99 -12.14 -19.01
CA GLN A 108 -2.07 -12.06 -20.00
C GLN A 108 -1.79 -12.97 -21.23
N GLU A 109 -1.23 -14.15 -21.01
CA GLU A 109 -0.94 -15.16 -22.01
C GLU A 109 -1.91 -16.34 -21.87
N ALA A 110 -3.16 -16.16 -22.29
CA ALA A 110 -4.08 -17.21 -22.75
C ALA A 110 -5.51 -16.65 -22.81
N GLY A 111 -5.94 -16.25 -24.01
CA GLY A 111 -7.25 -16.51 -24.65
C GLY A 111 -8.58 -16.30 -23.90
N ASP A 112 -8.60 -15.79 -22.67
CA ASP A 112 -9.79 -15.69 -21.85
C ASP A 112 -10.05 -14.20 -21.57
N GLU A 113 -10.88 -13.57 -22.42
CA GLU A 113 -11.21 -12.14 -22.43
C GLU A 113 -12.01 -11.65 -21.20
N THR A 114 -12.11 -12.46 -20.15
CA THR A 114 -12.62 -11.97 -18.88
C THR A 114 -11.54 -11.12 -18.22
N GLU A 115 -11.76 -9.80 -18.17
CA GLU A 115 -10.92 -8.83 -17.47
C GLU A 115 -10.58 -9.34 -16.06
N LYS A 116 -9.38 -9.93 -15.89
CA LYS A 116 -8.94 -10.48 -14.61
C LYS A 116 -8.52 -9.33 -13.70
N LYS A 117 -9.44 -8.89 -12.84
CA LYS A 117 -9.15 -7.90 -11.80
C LYS A 117 -8.09 -8.43 -10.82
N LEU A 118 -7.04 -7.64 -10.56
CA LEU A 118 -6.03 -7.86 -9.53
C LEU A 118 -6.69 -7.87 -8.15
N TRP A 119 -7.63 -6.95 -7.93
CA TRP A 119 -8.36 -6.81 -6.68
C TRP A 119 -9.87 -6.98 -6.87
N LYS A 120 -10.47 -7.79 -6.00
CA LYS A 120 -11.93 -7.93 -5.90
C LYS A 120 -12.49 -6.87 -4.94
N VAL A 121 -12.25 -5.60 -5.26
CA VAL A 121 -12.74 -4.46 -4.48
C VAL A 121 -13.81 -3.75 -5.31
N ASP A 122 -14.91 -3.38 -4.66
CA ASP A 122 -15.98 -2.65 -5.32
C ASP A 122 -15.51 -1.21 -5.66
N PRO A 123 -15.76 -0.71 -6.89
CA PRO A 123 -15.40 0.66 -7.27
C PRO A 123 -15.97 1.74 -6.33
N GLU A 124 -17.14 1.52 -5.72
CA GLU A 124 -17.72 2.46 -4.75
C GLU A 124 -16.89 2.55 -3.47
N VAL A 125 -16.26 1.44 -3.06
CA VAL A 125 -15.34 1.42 -1.91
C VAL A 125 -14.07 2.17 -2.26
N LEU A 126 -13.48 1.90 -3.44
CA LEU A 126 -12.27 2.58 -3.92
C LEU A 126 -12.41 4.10 -3.97
N ARG A 127 -13.59 4.60 -4.35
CA ARG A 127 -13.90 6.05 -4.37
C ARG A 127 -13.92 6.70 -2.98
N LYS A 128 -14.08 5.93 -1.91
CA LYS A 128 -14.15 6.45 -0.54
C LYS A 128 -12.81 6.38 0.19
N VAL A 129 -11.81 5.72 -0.39
CA VAL A 129 -10.51 5.50 0.23
C VAL A 129 -9.74 6.81 0.35
N LYS A 130 -9.27 7.10 1.55
CA LYS A 130 -8.42 8.26 1.84
C LYS A 130 -6.94 7.91 1.88
N LYS A 131 -6.60 6.73 2.40
CA LYS A 131 -5.22 6.25 2.51
C LYS A 131 -5.09 4.86 1.92
N CYS A 132 -4.09 4.65 1.08
CA CYS A 132 -3.88 3.37 0.42
C CYS A 132 -2.39 3.07 0.29
N ASP A 133 -2.01 1.85 0.67
CA ASP A 133 -0.67 1.33 0.47
C ASP A 133 -0.75 0.15 -0.50
N ILE A 134 -0.02 0.24 -1.60
CA ILE A 134 0.08 -0.82 -2.60
C ILE A 134 1.40 -1.55 -2.37
N LYS A 135 1.32 -2.86 -2.16
CA LYS A 135 2.48 -3.74 -2.06
C LYS A 135 2.59 -4.60 -3.32
N LEU A 136 3.63 -4.36 -4.12
CA LEU A 136 3.98 -5.18 -5.27
C LEU A 136 5.07 -6.17 -4.86
N ILE A 137 4.72 -7.45 -4.80
CA ILE A 137 5.65 -8.56 -4.61
C ILE A 137 5.87 -9.17 -5.97
N THR A 138 7.04 -8.90 -6.55
CA THR A 138 7.29 -9.13 -7.98
C THR A 138 8.41 -10.13 -8.21
N THR A 139 8.22 -11.03 -9.17
CA THR A 139 9.27 -11.90 -9.72
C THR A 139 9.66 -11.43 -11.13
N SER A 140 10.76 -11.97 -11.65
CA SER A 140 11.22 -11.79 -13.04
C SER A 140 10.11 -12.06 -14.07
N ALA A 141 9.35 -13.15 -13.89
CA ALA A 141 8.24 -13.53 -14.78
C ALA A 141 7.11 -12.48 -14.85
N MET A 142 6.93 -11.67 -13.79
CA MET A 142 5.88 -10.64 -13.74
C MET A 142 6.22 -9.38 -14.56
N LEU A 143 7.45 -9.27 -15.06
CA LEU A 143 7.80 -8.22 -16.02
C LEU A 143 7.22 -8.50 -17.42
N GLY A 144 6.89 -9.77 -17.72
CA GLY A 144 6.32 -10.17 -19.02
C GLY A 144 7.30 -10.06 -20.19
N VAL A 145 8.61 -9.97 -19.92
CA VAL A 145 9.67 -9.86 -20.93
C VAL A 145 10.83 -10.79 -20.59
N SER A 146 11.48 -11.34 -21.62
CA SER A 146 12.66 -12.20 -21.45
C SER A 146 13.92 -11.42 -21.05
N ASP A 147 14.05 -10.17 -21.49
CA ASP A 147 15.18 -9.29 -21.14
C ASP A 147 14.65 -7.92 -20.65
N PRO A 148 14.70 -7.64 -19.34
CA PRO A 148 14.16 -6.40 -18.78
C PRO A 148 14.96 -5.15 -19.17
N ARG A 149 16.15 -5.31 -19.74
CA ARG A 149 17.00 -4.19 -20.20
C ARG A 149 16.47 -3.51 -21.45
N LYS A 150 15.74 -4.27 -22.28
CA LYS A 150 15.19 -3.80 -23.57
C LYS A 150 13.79 -3.21 -23.44
N MET A 151 13.18 -3.37 -22.27
CA MET A 151 11.84 -2.93 -21.98
C MET A 151 11.82 -1.44 -21.66
N SER A 152 10.82 -0.71 -22.14
CA SER A 152 10.58 0.66 -21.68
C SER A 152 9.66 0.66 -20.44
N PRO A 153 9.83 1.57 -19.47
CA PRO A 153 8.93 1.62 -18.31
C PRO A 153 7.46 1.90 -18.67
N GLY A 154 7.20 2.49 -19.83
CA GLY A 154 5.83 2.72 -20.32
C GLY A 154 5.13 1.43 -20.79
N GLU A 155 5.89 0.41 -21.17
CA GLU A 155 5.38 -0.86 -21.70
C GLU A 155 5.09 -1.90 -20.61
N TRP A 156 5.30 -1.58 -19.32
CA TRP A 156 5.07 -2.54 -18.26
C TRP A 156 3.58 -2.85 -18.08
N ALA A 157 3.17 -4.02 -18.58
CA ALA A 157 1.79 -4.51 -18.55
C ALA A 157 1.19 -4.51 -17.14
N LEU A 158 1.92 -4.99 -16.13
CA LEU A 158 1.45 -4.96 -14.74
C LEU A 158 1.19 -3.52 -14.27
N SER A 159 2.06 -2.57 -14.63
CA SER A 159 1.84 -1.16 -14.26
C SER A 159 0.60 -0.58 -14.91
N SER A 160 0.33 -0.95 -16.17
CA SER A 160 -0.86 -0.51 -16.89
C SER A 160 -2.14 -1.08 -16.28
N GLN A 161 -2.11 -2.36 -15.88
CA GLN A 161 -3.23 -3.01 -15.20
C GLN A 161 -3.51 -2.38 -13.82
N VAL A 162 -2.47 -2.16 -13.01
CA VAL A 162 -2.59 -1.48 -11.71
C VAL A 162 -3.19 -0.08 -11.88
N ARG A 163 -2.71 0.70 -12.86
CA ARG A 163 -3.26 2.04 -13.13
C ARG A 163 -4.72 2.00 -13.57
N SER A 164 -5.09 1.01 -14.38
CA SER A 164 -6.47 0.83 -14.82
C SER A 164 -7.40 0.56 -13.64
N GLU A 165 -7.02 -0.34 -12.72
CA GLU A 165 -7.84 -0.67 -11.55
C GLU A 165 -7.91 0.45 -10.52
N LEU A 166 -6.88 1.30 -10.45
CA LEU A 166 -6.87 2.47 -9.58
C LEU A 166 -7.53 3.69 -10.22
N SER A 167 -8.00 3.63 -11.46
CA SER A 167 -8.59 4.78 -12.16
C SER A 167 -9.85 5.34 -11.48
N ASP A 168 -10.54 4.53 -10.69
CA ASP A 168 -11.69 4.94 -9.89
C ASP A 168 -11.32 5.58 -8.54
N VAL A 169 -10.05 5.50 -8.12
CA VAL A 169 -9.55 6.11 -6.88
C VAL A 169 -9.30 7.60 -7.12
N ASN A 170 -10.24 8.45 -6.68
CA ASN A 170 -10.19 9.89 -6.94
C ASN A 170 -10.08 10.76 -5.68
N ASN A 171 -10.29 10.20 -4.49
CA ASN A 171 -10.35 10.93 -3.22
C ASN A 171 -9.18 10.63 -2.28
N VAL A 172 -8.15 9.93 -2.77
CA VAL A 172 -7.01 9.51 -1.96
C VAL A 172 -6.14 10.72 -1.61
N GLU A 173 -5.81 10.84 -0.33
CA GLU A 173 -4.92 11.86 0.22
C GLU A 173 -3.48 11.33 0.27
N GLU A 174 -3.34 10.04 0.56
CA GLU A 174 -2.04 9.38 0.69
C GLU A 174 -2.08 8.04 -0.06
N LEU A 175 -1.28 7.94 -1.12
CA LEU A 175 -1.07 6.71 -1.86
C LEU A 175 0.41 6.35 -1.85
N ASN A 176 0.75 5.23 -1.23
CA ASN A 176 2.12 4.74 -1.17
C ASN A 176 2.28 3.46 -1.99
N LEU A 177 3.46 3.29 -2.59
CA LEU A 177 3.86 2.08 -3.29
C LEU A 177 5.06 1.48 -2.59
N HIS A 178 5.00 0.18 -2.34
CA HIS A 178 6.09 -0.61 -1.85
C HIS A 178 6.40 -1.73 -2.85
N VAL A 179 7.61 -1.71 -3.38
CA VAL A 179 8.06 -2.64 -4.42
C VAL A 179 9.04 -3.64 -3.80
N GLN A 180 8.54 -4.83 -3.53
CA GLN A 180 9.30 -5.95 -3.03
C GLN A 180 9.70 -6.88 -4.18
N ALA A 181 10.98 -6.91 -4.51
CA ALA A 181 11.50 -7.84 -5.51
C ALA A 181 11.86 -9.17 -4.84
N LEU A 182 11.31 -10.28 -5.35
CA LEU A 182 11.72 -11.61 -4.94
C LEU A 182 13.02 -11.98 -5.66
N GLY A 183 14.03 -12.40 -4.91
CA GLY A 183 15.30 -12.84 -5.47
C GLY A 183 15.09 -14.04 -6.39
N ASP A 184 15.65 -13.98 -7.60
CA ASP A 184 15.75 -15.12 -8.50
C ASP A 184 17.18 -15.16 -9.06
N PRO A 185 17.87 -16.32 -9.05
CA PRO A 185 19.27 -16.42 -9.46
C PRO A 185 19.58 -15.89 -10.86
N LEU A 186 18.58 -15.81 -11.74
CA LEU A 186 18.77 -15.47 -13.15
C LEU A 186 18.60 -13.98 -13.45
N TRP A 187 18.29 -13.14 -12.46
CA TRP A 187 18.01 -11.73 -12.72
C TRP A 187 18.43 -10.79 -11.58
N ASN A 188 18.56 -9.50 -11.93
CA ASN A 188 18.87 -8.45 -10.96
C ASN A 188 17.58 -7.72 -10.52
N PRO A 189 17.22 -7.73 -9.22
CA PRO A 189 16.00 -7.12 -8.69
C PRO A 189 15.88 -5.61 -8.99
N LEU A 190 17.01 -4.93 -9.22
CA LEU A 190 17.05 -3.51 -9.59
C LEU A 190 16.21 -3.18 -10.82
N TRP A 191 16.04 -4.13 -11.75
CA TRP A 191 15.24 -3.90 -12.95
C TRP A 191 13.75 -3.70 -12.63
N VAL A 192 13.19 -4.44 -11.67
CA VAL A 192 11.80 -4.17 -11.26
C VAL A 192 11.71 -2.84 -10.55
N TRP A 193 12.62 -2.54 -9.61
CA TRP A 193 12.57 -1.25 -8.91
C TRP A 193 12.67 -0.07 -9.87
N TYR A 194 13.57 -0.16 -10.84
CA TYR A 194 13.70 0.81 -11.90
C TYR A 194 12.38 0.95 -12.66
N HIS A 195 11.88 -0.13 -13.27
CA HIS A 195 10.65 -0.06 -14.08
C HIS A 195 9.47 0.43 -13.25
N ALA A 196 9.28 -0.10 -12.03
CA ALA A 196 8.21 0.34 -11.16
C ALA A 196 8.30 1.82 -10.81
N SER A 197 9.48 2.32 -10.45
CA SER A 197 9.65 3.74 -10.15
C SER A 197 9.28 4.59 -11.36
N GLN A 198 9.84 4.30 -12.54
CA GLN A 198 9.65 5.12 -13.73
C GLN A 198 8.23 5.02 -14.29
N SER A 199 7.62 3.83 -14.22
CA SER A 199 6.21 3.62 -14.58
C SER A 199 5.30 4.47 -13.68
N PHE A 200 5.37 4.29 -12.36
CA PHE A 200 4.38 4.84 -11.44
C PHE A 200 4.58 6.32 -11.09
N LYS A 201 5.78 6.90 -11.28
CA LYS A 201 6.02 8.34 -11.09
C LYS A 201 5.07 9.24 -11.89
N THR A 202 4.67 8.79 -13.07
CA THR A 202 3.77 9.53 -13.98
C THR A 202 2.29 9.33 -13.67
N MET A 203 1.95 8.49 -12.70
CA MET A 203 0.56 8.21 -12.34
C MET A 203 -0.09 9.46 -11.71
N GLY A 204 -1.29 9.79 -12.19
CA GLY A 204 -2.09 10.93 -11.72
C GLY A 204 -1.55 12.32 -12.05
N SER A 205 -0.36 12.42 -12.66
CA SER A 205 0.22 13.71 -13.04
C SER A 205 -0.30 14.13 -14.42
N PRO A 206 -0.75 15.38 -14.61
CA PRO A 206 -1.11 15.88 -15.94
C PRO A 206 0.14 15.83 -16.82
N ARG A 207 0.05 15.15 -17.97
CA ARG A 207 1.15 15.18 -18.95
C ARG A 207 1.35 16.63 -19.38
N PRO A 208 2.60 17.13 -19.43
CA PRO A 208 2.85 18.44 -20.04
C PRO A 208 2.33 18.36 -21.46
N THR A 209 1.27 19.12 -21.72
CA THR A 209 0.60 19.18 -23.01
C THR A 209 1.61 19.70 -24.04
N SER A 210 2.04 18.84 -24.97
CA SER A 210 2.49 19.34 -26.27
C SER A 210 1.34 20.16 -26.87
N PRO A 211 1.59 21.37 -27.40
CA PRO A 211 0.55 22.33 -27.79
C PRO A 211 -0.23 21.96 -29.06
N SER A 212 -0.33 20.68 -29.43
CA SER A 212 -0.85 20.27 -30.73
C SER A 212 -1.72 19.02 -30.70
N THR A 213 -2.64 18.87 -29.75
CA THR A 213 -3.89 18.14 -30.02
C THR A 213 -4.94 18.52 -28.99
N SER A 214 -5.89 19.36 -29.39
CA SER A 214 -7.15 19.59 -28.68
C SER A 214 -8.00 18.31 -28.73
N SER A 215 -7.65 17.33 -27.90
CA SER A 215 -8.55 16.24 -27.55
C SER A 215 -8.87 16.41 -26.08
N GLU A 216 -10.06 16.93 -25.83
CA GLU A 216 -10.70 17.11 -24.54
C GLU A 216 -11.06 15.74 -23.92
N TYR A 217 -10.10 14.80 -23.86
CA TYR A 217 -10.21 13.66 -22.98
C TYR A 217 -9.88 14.15 -21.57
N LYS A 218 -10.91 14.65 -20.88
CA LYS A 218 -11.01 14.57 -19.40
C LYS A 218 -11.08 13.10 -18.98
N GLY A 219 -10.13 12.28 -19.44
CA GLY A 219 -9.89 10.95 -18.90
C GLY A 219 -9.41 11.16 -17.48
N ARG A 220 -10.10 10.57 -16.51
CA ARG A 220 -9.75 10.67 -15.09
C ARG A 220 -8.28 10.30 -14.94
N LEU A 221 -7.43 11.29 -14.70
CA LEU A 221 -6.06 11.07 -14.25
C LEU A 221 -6.24 10.35 -12.91
N GLY A 222 -5.80 9.08 -12.84
CA GLY A 222 -5.90 8.28 -11.62
C GLY A 222 -5.20 8.95 -10.42
N PRO A 223 -5.12 8.29 -9.26
CA PRO A 223 -4.56 8.92 -8.08
C PRO A 223 -3.07 9.26 -8.27
N THR A 224 -2.62 10.35 -7.65
CA THR A 224 -1.21 10.68 -7.59
C THR A 224 -0.51 9.83 -6.53
N LEU A 225 0.67 9.31 -6.87
CA LEU A 225 1.48 8.56 -5.92
C LEU A 225 2.32 9.51 -5.07
N HIS A 226 2.32 9.30 -3.76
CA HIS A 226 3.06 10.11 -2.79
C HIS A 226 4.48 9.57 -2.55
N ARG A 227 4.61 8.24 -2.41
CA ARG A 227 5.87 7.61 -2.01
C ARG A 227 6.08 6.26 -2.71
N ILE A 228 7.33 5.96 -3.06
CA ILE A 228 7.76 4.66 -3.56
C ILE A 228 8.93 4.17 -2.72
N THR A 229 8.78 2.99 -2.11
CA THR A 229 9.82 2.31 -1.34
C THR A 229 10.21 1.00 -2.01
N PHE A 230 11.43 0.55 -1.75
CA PHE A 230 12.03 -0.63 -2.36
C PHE A 230 12.51 -1.58 -1.27
N SER A 231 12.42 -2.88 -1.52
CA SER A 231 13.02 -3.90 -0.65
C SER A 231 13.21 -5.22 -1.40
N LEU A 232 14.10 -6.08 -0.90
CA LEU A 232 14.14 -7.48 -1.31
C LEU A 232 13.32 -8.35 -0.35
N ASP A 233 13.18 -9.63 -0.69
CA ASP A 233 12.47 -10.64 0.08
C ASP A 233 13.21 -11.12 1.33
N ILE A 234 14.53 -11.26 1.23
CA ILE A 234 15.38 -11.80 2.30
C ILE A 234 16.08 -10.72 3.12
N TRP A 235 16.31 -9.53 2.56
CA TRP A 235 17.05 -8.46 3.22
C TRP A 235 16.83 -7.10 2.52
N SER A 236 16.85 -6.00 3.26
CA SER A 236 16.85 -4.65 2.67
C SER A 236 18.12 -3.94 3.17
N PRO A 237 19.06 -3.57 2.29
CA PRO A 237 20.23 -2.77 2.65
C PRO A 237 19.93 -1.38 3.22
N GLY A 238 18.66 -0.94 3.20
CA GLY A 238 18.30 0.45 3.52
C GLY A 238 18.38 1.32 2.28
N GLU A 239 17.72 0.89 1.21
CA GLU A 239 17.64 1.61 -0.05
C GLU A 239 16.94 2.97 0.14
N ASN A 240 17.46 3.99 -0.54
CA ASN A 240 16.78 5.28 -0.57
C ASN A 240 15.41 5.14 -1.24
N TYR A 241 14.44 5.93 -0.79
CA TYR A 241 13.08 5.90 -1.29
C TYR A 241 12.75 7.21 -2.02
N LEU A 242 11.70 7.17 -2.83
CA LEU A 242 11.18 8.34 -3.54
C LEU A 242 9.95 8.87 -2.82
N GLU A 243 9.87 10.17 -2.64
CA GLU A 243 8.70 10.84 -2.07
C GLU A 243 8.50 12.19 -2.72
N ARG A 244 7.23 12.61 -2.87
CA ARG A 244 6.91 13.93 -3.38
C ARG A 244 7.07 14.98 -2.29
N ASP A 245 7.67 16.12 -2.64
CA ASP A 245 7.67 17.31 -1.78
C ASP A 245 6.28 17.99 -1.76
N ALA A 246 6.17 19.08 -0.98
CA ALA A 246 4.93 19.85 -0.85
C ALA A 246 4.48 20.48 -2.19
N GLU A 247 5.42 20.72 -3.09
CA GLU A 247 5.21 21.22 -4.44
C GLU A 247 4.84 20.11 -5.44
N GLY A 248 4.92 18.84 -5.02
CA GLY A 248 4.58 17.67 -5.81
C GLY A 248 5.72 17.13 -6.69
N HIS A 249 6.95 17.59 -6.53
CA HIS A 249 8.12 17.07 -7.25
C HIS A 249 8.72 15.86 -6.56
N TRP A 250 9.25 14.93 -7.35
CA TRP A 250 9.90 13.74 -6.80
C TRP A 250 11.30 14.07 -6.25
N GLN A 251 11.53 13.66 -5.02
CA GLN A 251 12.82 13.79 -4.32
C GLN A 251 13.24 12.41 -3.78
N TRP A 252 14.54 12.19 -3.69
CA TRP A 252 15.12 10.99 -3.07
C TRP A 252 15.41 11.25 -1.60
N TYR A 253 15.01 10.32 -0.74
CA TYR A 253 15.19 10.39 0.70
C TYR A 253 15.91 9.15 1.23
N CYS A 254 16.72 9.36 2.26
CA CYS A 254 17.29 8.27 3.03
C CYS A 254 16.24 7.67 3.96
N MET A 255 16.48 6.48 4.49
CA MET A 255 15.56 5.81 5.44
C MET A 255 15.30 6.58 6.75
N LYS A 256 16.08 7.62 7.06
CA LYS A 256 15.83 8.53 8.19
C LYS A 256 15.03 9.79 7.81
N GLY A 257 14.60 9.92 6.56
CA GLY A 257 13.77 11.04 6.08
C GLY A 257 14.55 12.28 5.64
N HIS A 258 15.87 12.20 5.45
CA HIS A 258 16.64 13.33 4.91
C HIS A 258 16.59 13.31 3.37
N CYS A 259 16.28 14.46 2.76
CA CYS A 259 16.38 14.62 1.31
C CYS A 259 17.85 14.53 0.89
N ILE A 260 18.15 13.62 -0.04
CA ILE A 260 19.50 13.40 -0.56
C ILE A 260 19.67 14.09 -1.91
N ALA A 261 18.70 13.97 -2.81
CA ALA A 261 18.82 14.54 -4.15
C ALA A 261 17.47 14.65 -4.88
N PRO A 262 17.30 15.65 -5.77
CA PRO A 262 16.11 15.78 -6.61
C PRO A 262 16.08 14.74 -7.72
N ASP A 263 14.95 14.05 -7.93
CA ASP A 263 14.82 13.01 -8.96
C ASP A 263 15.03 13.57 -10.38
N GLY A 264 14.65 14.83 -10.61
CA GLY A 264 14.78 15.51 -11.90
C GLY A 264 13.49 15.48 -12.73
N ALA A 265 13.50 16.21 -13.84
CA ALA A 265 12.36 16.27 -14.75
C ALA A 265 12.50 15.22 -15.86
N GLY A 266 11.91 14.05 -15.68
CA GLY A 266 11.81 13.02 -16.72
C GLY A 266 12.11 11.61 -16.25
N VAL A 267 12.25 10.70 -17.22
CA VAL A 267 12.66 9.31 -16.95
C VAL A 267 14.16 9.31 -16.72
N LEU A 268 14.58 8.89 -15.52
CA LEU A 268 16.00 8.73 -15.22
C LEU A 268 16.56 7.52 -15.96
N PRO A 269 17.79 7.57 -16.50
CA PRO A 269 18.47 6.38 -16.96
C PRO A 269 18.81 5.46 -15.78
N VAL A 270 18.87 4.15 -16.04
CA VAL A 270 19.07 3.11 -15.00
C VAL A 270 20.31 3.37 -14.15
N ARG A 271 21.40 3.82 -14.77
CA ARG A 271 22.65 4.11 -14.05
C ARG A 271 22.46 5.22 -13.01
N GLU A 272 21.74 6.28 -13.37
CA GLU A 272 21.44 7.38 -12.45
C GLU A 272 20.46 6.93 -11.37
N PHE A 273 19.43 6.16 -11.73
CA PHE A 273 18.52 5.55 -10.75
C PHE A 273 19.29 4.75 -9.70
N CYS A 274 20.19 3.85 -10.11
CA CYS A 274 21.02 3.07 -9.19
C CYS A 274 21.94 3.96 -8.35
N ALA A 275 22.53 5.00 -8.95
CA ALA A 275 23.36 5.95 -8.23
C ALA A 275 22.58 6.69 -7.13
N ARG A 276 21.32 7.06 -7.38
CA ARG A 276 20.45 7.71 -6.38
C ARG A 276 19.95 6.74 -5.31
N LEU A 277 19.61 5.52 -5.71
CA LEU A 277 19.11 4.47 -4.82
C LEU A 277 20.09 4.14 -3.69
N TYR A 278 21.39 4.18 -3.99
CA TYR A 278 22.47 3.90 -3.03
C TYR A 278 23.31 5.13 -2.67
N MET A 279 22.83 6.33 -3.00
CA MET A 279 23.55 7.56 -2.65
C MET A 279 23.63 7.69 -1.13
N GLU A 280 24.83 7.97 -0.62
CA GLU A 280 25.03 8.18 0.80
C GLU A 280 24.35 9.47 1.27
N CYS A 281 23.71 9.40 2.42
CA CYS A 281 23.10 10.57 3.02
C CYS A 281 24.15 11.35 3.81
N ARG A 282 24.52 12.53 3.29
CA ARG A 282 25.49 13.45 3.93
C ARG A 282 25.11 13.87 5.35
N VAL A 283 23.83 13.88 5.68
CA VAL A 283 23.36 14.18 7.05
C VAL A 283 23.58 13.01 7.99
N CYS A 284 23.43 11.76 7.50
CA CYS A 284 23.63 10.56 8.30
C CYS A 284 25.11 10.17 8.42
N SER A 285 25.89 10.44 7.36
CA SER A 285 27.30 10.10 7.22
C SER A 285 28.07 11.33 6.73
N PRO A 286 28.33 12.32 7.60
CA PRO A 286 29.02 13.55 7.21
C PRO A 286 30.51 13.37 6.89
N GLU A 287 31.11 12.24 7.27
CA GLU A 287 32.55 12.00 7.18
C GLU A 287 33.03 11.49 5.79
N SER A 288 32.14 11.01 4.92
CA SER A 288 32.53 10.42 3.63
C SER A 288 32.95 11.44 2.56
N ASP A 289 32.68 12.73 2.75
CA ASP A 289 33.18 13.79 1.87
C ASP A 289 34.66 14.15 2.15
N VAL A 290 35.23 13.80 3.32
CA VAL A 290 36.60 14.21 3.70
C VAL A 290 37.69 13.42 2.96
N GLU A 291 37.43 12.17 2.57
CA GLU A 291 38.38 11.36 1.79
C GLU A 291 38.35 11.66 0.28
N ALA A 292 37.24 12.18 -0.25
CA ALA A 292 37.11 12.49 -1.68
C ALA A 292 37.88 13.75 -2.10
N ASP A 293 38.00 14.74 -1.20
CA ASP A 293 38.78 15.96 -1.44
C ASP A 293 40.27 15.80 -1.10
N ALA A 294 40.66 14.78 -0.32
CA ALA A 294 42.06 14.47 -0.06
C ALA A 294 42.75 13.69 -1.21
N ALA A 295 41.97 13.23 -2.20
CA ALA A 295 42.43 12.45 -3.35
C ALA A 295 42.37 13.22 -4.70
N ARG A 296 42.16 14.55 -4.66
CA ARG A 296 42.27 15.46 -5.81
C ARG A 296 43.47 16.39 -5.66
#